data_AF-A0A521UIL2-F1
#
_entry.id   AF-A0A521UIL2-F1
#
_cell.length_a   1.000
_cell.length_b   1.000
_cell.length_c   1.000
_cell.angle_alpha   90.00
_cell.angle_beta   90.00
_cell.angle_gamma   90.00
#
_symmetry.space_group_name_H-M   'P 1'
#
loop_
_entity.id
_entity.type
_entity.pdbx_description
1 polymer ?
#
loop_
_entity_poly.entity_id
_entity_poly.type
_entity_poly.pdbx_seq_one_letter_code
_entity_poly.pdbx_strand_id
1 'polypeptide(L)'
;MGVSFSMAYMKFLKHVEKYTKGLDIRKLAAVGGVVVLILMGMVGLWILSGNPTQNTTDARAALVGLTAQQGPGLNEAVGEQDGARLSPEAGSTPVTVESTPIQAAPTPTTVEPTAIPVAPTPPTSPFAPPATRGGVRIPAATVAIDPGHGGWDSGAVYQNPGGGTFTEKEVALQVGLRVQKLLVADGLKVVMTRTSDVSVGGSPKGAVGADLQARIDIANAANADVLVSIHFNSSGSPTSQGTETLYNANRPFSAQNQRLAQNVNSALLASMRAAGYASQNRGVKTDQSTGRGQFYLLSSGSTRPSRMPAVIGEGLFISNPTEAALLKQPEFLDTLAQGYADAIMAYFAR
;
A
#
# COMPACT_ATOMS: atom_id res chain seq x y z
N MET A 1 -13.56 -47.74 20.29
CA MET A 1 -12.16 -47.42 19.96
C MET A 1 -11.85 -46.04 20.53
N GLY A 2 -11.00 -45.94 21.54
CA GLY A 2 -10.65 -44.66 22.16
C GLY A 2 -9.59 -43.93 21.34
N VAL A 3 -9.83 -42.64 21.06
CA VAL A 3 -8.83 -41.76 20.43
C VAL A 3 -7.80 -41.40 21.50
N SER A 4 -6.57 -41.90 21.35
CA SER A 4 -5.46 -41.49 22.22
C SER A 4 -4.92 -40.14 21.75
N PHE A 5 -5.06 -39.10 22.57
CA PHE A 5 -4.48 -37.79 22.31
C PHE A 5 -3.02 -37.75 22.75
N SER A 6 -2.16 -37.09 21.96
CA SER A 6 -0.75 -36.95 22.30
C SER A 6 -0.56 -36.19 23.62
N MET A 7 0.50 -36.52 24.34
CA MET A 7 0.82 -35.90 25.63
C MET A 7 1.04 -34.37 25.51
N ALA A 8 1.45 -33.90 24.33
CA ALA A 8 1.59 -32.47 24.02
C ALA A 8 0.24 -31.76 23.92
N TYR A 9 -0.75 -32.39 23.28
CA TYR A 9 -2.11 -31.85 23.17
C TYR A 9 -2.79 -31.74 24.54
N MET A 10 -2.60 -32.74 25.41
CA MET A 10 -3.14 -32.72 26.77
C MET A 10 -2.47 -31.65 27.65
N LYS A 11 -1.19 -31.35 27.43
CA LYS A 11 -0.49 -30.23 28.11
C LYS A 11 -0.98 -28.88 27.64
N PHE A 12 -1.23 -28.71 26.34
CA PHE A 12 -1.79 -27.50 25.76
C PHE A 12 -3.18 -27.21 26.33
N LEU A 13 -4.07 -28.19 26.37
CA LEU A 13 -5.42 -28.01 26.93
C LEU A 13 -5.40 -27.62 28.41
N LYS A 14 -4.55 -28.26 29.22
CA LYS A 14 -4.37 -27.87 30.64
C LYS A 14 -3.82 -26.47 30.80
N HIS A 15 -2.96 -26.02 29.88
CA HIS A 15 -2.41 -24.68 29.89
C HIS A 15 -3.50 -23.64 29.58
N VAL A 16 -4.36 -23.91 28.60
CA VAL A 16 -5.50 -23.04 28.24
C VAL A 16 -6.54 -22.98 29.37
N GLU A 17 -6.87 -24.13 29.97
CA GLU A 17 -7.86 -24.24 31.06
C GLU A 17 -7.47 -23.43 32.30
N LYS A 18 -6.16 -23.24 32.55
CA LYS A 18 -5.63 -22.38 33.60
C LYS A 18 -6.03 -20.90 33.43
N TYR A 19 -6.24 -20.44 32.19
CA TYR A 19 -6.53 -19.04 31.87
C TYR A 19 -8.00 -18.76 31.53
N THR A 20 -8.85 -19.78 31.42
CA THR A 20 -10.26 -19.62 31.01
C THR A 20 -11.30 -19.79 32.13
N LYS A 21 -10.86 -19.92 33.40
CA LYS A 21 -11.69 -19.99 34.63
C LYS A 21 -13.15 -20.42 34.39
N GLY A 22 -13.37 -21.71 34.10
CA GLY A 22 -14.70 -22.32 34.15
C GLY A 22 -15.45 -22.50 32.82
N LEU A 23 -14.85 -22.18 31.66
CA LEU A 23 -15.42 -22.60 30.37
C LEU A 23 -15.12 -24.07 30.08
N ASP A 24 -16.16 -24.90 29.95
CA ASP A 24 -16.07 -26.31 29.54
C ASP A 24 -15.75 -26.43 28.04
N ILE A 25 -14.46 -26.45 27.72
CA ILE A 25 -13.90 -26.44 26.36
C ILE A 25 -14.28 -27.71 25.58
N ARG A 26 -14.73 -28.79 26.26
CA ARG A 26 -15.13 -30.04 25.60
C ARG A 26 -16.40 -29.88 24.76
N LYS A 27 -17.21 -28.85 25.03
CA LYS A 27 -18.42 -28.55 24.26
C LYS A 27 -18.18 -27.68 23.01
N LEU A 28 -17.01 -27.05 22.88
CA LEU A 28 -16.67 -26.20 21.72
C LEU A 28 -16.16 -26.98 20.49
N ALA A 29 -15.90 -28.29 20.63
CA ALA A 29 -15.33 -29.11 19.56
C ALA A 29 -16.35 -29.58 18.49
N ALA A 30 -17.60 -29.11 18.52
CA ALA A 30 -18.67 -29.60 17.64
C ALA A 30 -19.01 -28.70 16.44
N VAL A 31 -18.37 -27.54 16.26
CA VAL A 31 -18.57 -26.70 15.06
C VAL A 31 -17.21 -26.45 14.41
N GLY A 32 -17.04 -27.01 13.21
CA GLY A 32 -15.78 -26.94 12.48
C GLY A 32 -15.38 -25.52 12.13
N GLY A 33 -14.10 -25.20 12.40
CA GLY A 33 -13.42 -24.03 11.88
C GLY A 33 -13.43 -22.81 12.80
N VAL A 34 -12.23 -22.45 13.27
CA VAL A 34 -11.88 -21.18 13.95
C VAL A 34 -12.34 -21.05 15.40
N VAL A 35 -11.39 -21.22 16.34
CA VAL A 35 -11.57 -20.83 17.75
C VAL A 35 -10.98 -19.43 17.93
N VAL A 36 -11.85 -18.42 18.11
CA VAL A 36 -11.44 -17.08 18.57
C VAL A 36 -11.56 -17.05 20.10
N LEU A 37 -10.45 -16.98 20.81
CA LEU A 37 -10.44 -16.74 22.26
C LEU A 37 -10.36 -15.23 22.49
N ILE A 38 -11.46 -14.63 22.96
CA ILE A 38 -11.47 -13.26 23.46
C ILE A 38 -11.03 -13.32 24.92
N LEU A 39 -9.74 -13.14 25.18
CA LEU A 39 -9.24 -12.77 26.50
C LEU A 39 -8.96 -11.28 26.51
N MET A 40 -9.34 -10.62 27.61
CA MET A 40 -9.28 -9.18 27.83
C MET A 40 -8.01 -8.54 27.24
N GLY A 41 -8.17 -7.82 26.12
CA GLY A 41 -7.20 -6.83 25.64
C GLY A 41 -6.13 -7.27 24.63
N MET A 42 -6.18 -8.47 24.04
CA MET A 42 -5.26 -8.84 22.95
C MET A 42 -5.99 -9.65 21.85
N VAL A 43 -6.13 -9.08 20.64
CA VAL A 43 -6.62 -9.81 19.47
C VAL A 43 -5.41 -10.35 18.70
N GLY A 44 -5.24 -11.67 18.67
CA GLY A 44 -4.28 -12.36 17.81
C GLY A 44 -5.01 -13.41 16.96
N LEU A 45 -4.91 -13.29 15.63
CA LEU A 45 -5.44 -14.27 14.69
C LEU A 45 -4.40 -15.37 14.47
N TRP A 46 -4.69 -16.61 14.88
CA TRP A 46 -3.84 -17.77 14.60
C TRP A 46 -4.41 -18.56 13.43
N ILE A 47 -3.75 -18.52 12.27
CA ILE A 47 -4.07 -19.40 11.13
C ILE A 47 -3.14 -20.60 11.18
N LEU A 48 -3.67 -21.78 11.48
CA LEU A 48 -2.97 -23.04 11.28
C LEU A 48 -3.10 -23.44 9.81
N SER A 49 -2.05 -23.23 9.01
CA SER A 49 -1.96 -23.82 7.67
C SER A 49 -1.21 -25.15 7.74
N GLY A 50 -1.93 -26.27 7.69
CA GLY A 50 -1.36 -27.61 7.56
C GLY A 50 -2.18 -28.43 6.56
N ASN A 51 -1.53 -28.87 5.48
CA ASN A 51 -2.11 -29.74 4.45
C ASN A 51 -2.17 -31.19 4.99
N PRO A 52 -3.32 -31.90 5.01
CA PRO A 52 -3.50 -33.10 5.84
C PRO A 52 -2.89 -34.40 5.29
N THR A 53 -1.88 -34.38 4.41
CA THR A 53 -1.37 -35.60 3.75
C THR A 53 0.13 -35.85 3.84
N GLN A 54 0.86 -35.18 4.74
CA GLN A 54 2.30 -35.45 4.93
C GLN A 54 2.62 -35.69 6.41
N ASN A 55 3.00 -36.93 6.73
CA ASN A 55 3.52 -37.34 8.03
C ASN A 55 4.94 -36.76 8.21
N THR A 56 5.05 -35.56 8.78
CA THR A 56 6.35 -35.00 9.18
C THR A 56 6.23 -34.25 10.51
N THR A 57 7.23 -34.45 11.36
CA THR A 57 7.29 -34.09 12.78
C THR A 57 7.61 -32.61 13.05
N ASP A 58 7.53 -31.72 12.05
CA ASP A 58 8.01 -30.34 12.18
C ASP A 58 6.95 -29.31 11.80
N ALA A 59 6.06 -28.99 12.75
CA ALA A 59 5.26 -27.77 12.69
C ALA A 59 5.94 -26.67 13.51
N ARG A 60 6.56 -25.68 12.83
CA ARG A 60 7.09 -24.47 13.48
C ARG A 60 6.02 -23.38 13.50
N ALA A 61 5.64 -22.92 14.68
CA ALA A 61 4.81 -21.73 14.86
C ALA A 61 5.63 -20.48 14.53
N ALA A 62 5.17 -19.65 13.60
CA ALA A 62 5.76 -18.35 13.31
C ALA A 62 4.97 -17.25 14.04
N LEU A 63 5.64 -16.51 14.94
CA LEU A 63 5.12 -15.31 15.58
C LEU A 63 5.42 -14.11 14.66
N VAL A 64 4.40 -13.49 14.09
CA VAL A 64 4.54 -12.22 13.36
C VAL A 64 4.28 -11.07 14.33
N GLY A 65 5.20 -10.10 14.36
CA GLY A 65 5.35 -9.08 15.40
C GLY A 65 4.14 -8.17 15.66
N LEU A 66 4.01 -7.76 16.92
CA LEU A 66 2.97 -6.91 17.46
C LEU A 66 3.51 -5.48 17.64
N THR A 67 2.82 -4.47 17.10
CA THR A 67 2.99 -3.07 17.52
C THR A 67 1.78 -2.64 18.33
N ALA A 68 2.01 -2.21 19.59
CA ALA A 68 0.99 -1.70 20.49
C ALA A 68 0.64 -0.25 20.14
N GLN A 69 -0.66 0.05 19.97
CA GLN A 69 -1.19 1.41 20.08
C GLN A 69 -2.04 1.49 21.35
N GLN A 70 -1.68 2.43 22.24
CA GLN A 70 -2.52 2.81 23.38
C GLN A 70 -3.63 3.76 22.90
N GLY A 71 -4.88 3.41 23.21
CA GLY A 71 -6.03 4.31 23.09
C GLY A 71 -6.24 5.15 24.36
N PRO A 72 -6.90 6.31 24.26
CA PRO A 72 -7.07 7.24 25.36
C PRO A 72 -8.15 6.78 26.36
N GLY A 73 -7.95 7.13 27.62
CA GLY A 73 -8.81 6.78 28.73
C GLY A 73 -10.18 7.47 28.73
N LEU A 74 -11.17 6.75 29.26
CA LEU A 74 -12.42 7.31 29.76
C LEU A 74 -12.46 7.06 31.27
N ASN A 75 -12.64 8.14 32.02
CA ASN A 75 -12.94 8.17 33.44
C ASN A 75 -14.40 7.79 33.71
N GLU A 76 -14.66 7.51 34.98
CA GLU A 76 -15.95 7.28 35.68
C GLU A 76 -16.42 5.82 35.68
N ALA A 77 -16.33 5.07 36.79
CA ALA A 77 -16.88 5.21 38.15
C ALA A 77 -17.95 4.12 38.32
N VAL A 78 -17.62 3.09 39.11
CA VAL A 78 -18.58 2.08 39.56
C VAL A 78 -18.92 2.43 41.00
N GLY A 79 -20.17 2.84 41.22
CA GLY A 79 -20.78 3.03 42.53
C GLY A 79 -21.72 1.87 42.85
N GLU A 80 -21.51 1.31 44.04
CA GLU A 80 -22.23 0.23 44.71
C GLU A 80 -23.75 0.48 44.83
N GLN A 81 -24.54 -0.59 44.78
CA GLN A 81 -25.96 -0.60 45.14
C GLN A 81 -26.15 -0.82 46.64
N ASP A 82 -27.10 -0.11 47.27
CA ASP A 82 -27.91 -0.70 48.33
C ASP A 82 -29.22 0.06 48.61
N GLY A 83 -30.30 -0.71 48.82
CA GLY A 83 -31.26 -0.53 49.92
C GLY A 83 -32.32 0.58 49.94
N ALA A 84 -33.58 0.15 49.81
CA ALA A 84 -34.75 0.48 50.66
C ALA A 84 -35.81 1.54 50.24
N ARG A 85 -37.05 1.02 50.23
CA ARG A 85 -38.41 1.59 50.27
C ARG A 85 -38.58 2.98 50.91
N LEU A 86 -39.53 3.77 50.36
CA LEU A 86 -40.87 4.11 50.91
C LEU A 86 -41.62 5.07 49.93
N SER A 87 -42.94 4.89 49.74
CA SER A 87 -43.88 5.83 49.08
C SER A 87 -44.69 6.59 50.16
N PRO A 88 -45.67 7.49 49.88
CA PRO A 88 -46.07 8.24 48.66
C PRO A 88 -46.30 9.77 48.90
N GLU A 89 -46.50 10.61 47.87
CA GLU A 89 -47.68 11.50 47.69
C GLU A 89 -47.55 12.52 46.54
N ALA A 90 -48.73 12.98 46.12
CA ALA A 90 -49.14 13.69 44.93
C ALA A 90 -48.57 15.10 44.69
N GLY A 91 -48.53 15.50 43.41
CA GLY A 91 -48.33 16.88 42.97
C GLY A 91 -48.30 16.99 41.44
N SER A 92 -49.48 17.02 40.83
CA SER A 92 -49.72 17.09 39.38
C SER A 92 -49.60 18.50 38.80
N THR A 93 -48.84 18.66 37.70
CA THR A 93 -49.19 19.49 36.54
C THR A 93 -48.57 18.89 35.27
N PRO A 94 -49.30 18.75 34.15
CA PRO A 94 -48.75 18.21 32.91
C PRO A 94 -48.20 19.35 32.02
N VAL A 95 -46.97 19.21 31.54
CA VAL A 95 -46.47 19.96 30.38
C VAL A 95 -46.60 19.06 29.16
N THR A 96 -47.45 19.47 28.23
CA THR A 96 -47.63 18.88 26.91
C THR A 96 -46.36 19.10 26.08
N VAL A 97 -45.74 18.03 25.60
CA VAL A 97 -44.82 18.09 24.46
C VAL A 97 -45.38 17.21 23.36
N GLU A 98 -45.68 17.87 22.27
CA GLU A 98 -46.27 17.42 21.02
C GLU A 98 -45.41 16.35 20.35
N SER A 99 -45.98 15.18 20.06
CA SER A 99 -45.35 14.11 19.30
C SER A 99 -45.62 14.31 17.80
N THR A 100 -44.61 14.71 17.05
CA THR A 100 -44.62 14.67 15.58
C THR A 100 -44.56 13.23 15.05
N PRO A 101 -45.28 12.88 13.97
CA PRO A 101 -45.28 11.52 13.42
C PRO A 101 -43.95 11.19 12.71
N ILE A 102 -43.41 10.01 12.99
CA ILE A 102 -42.30 9.42 12.23
C ILE A 102 -42.85 8.94 10.87
N GLN A 103 -42.36 9.56 9.80
CA GLN A 103 -42.68 9.19 8.42
C GLN A 103 -41.93 7.90 8.02
N ALA A 104 -42.63 7.01 7.32
CA ALA A 104 -42.11 5.72 6.87
C ALA A 104 -40.90 5.86 5.92
N ALA A 105 -39.92 4.97 6.09
CA ALA A 105 -38.69 4.90 5.30
C ALA A 105 -38.98 4.55 3.82
N PRO A 106 -38.29 5.19 2.84
CA PRO A 106 -38.42 4.80 1.44
C PRO A 106 -37.64 3.51 1.14
N THR A 107 -38.22 2.69 0.26
CA THR A 107 -37.70 1.45 -0.30
C THR A 107 -36.34 1.67 -1.01
N PRO A 108 -35.36 0.75 -0.90
CA PRO A 108 -34.07 0.91 -1.55
C PRO A 108 -34.23 0.89 -3.07
N THR A 109 -33.83 1.99 -3.71
CA THR A 109 -33.73 2.07 -5.17
C THR A 109 -32.46 1.35 -5.61
N THR A 110 -32.61 0.38 -6.50
CA THR A 110 -31.51 -0.30 -7.19
C THR A 110 -30.66 0.73 -7.92
N VAL A 111 -29.45 0.97 -7.44
CA VAL A 111 -28.44 1.76 -8.15
C VAL A 111 -27.87 0.89 -9.26
N GLU A 112 -28.17 1.28 -10.50
CA GLU A 112 -27.55 0.75 -11.72
C GLU A 112 -26.02 0.98 -11.65
N PRO A 113 -25.18 0.02 -12.07
CA PRO A 113 -23.73 0.18 -11.98
C PRO A 113 -23.28 1.31 -12.89
N THR A 114 -22.85 2.43 -12.30
CA THR A 114 -22.23 3.53 -13.02
C THR A 114 -21.02 3.00 -13.78
N ALA A 115 -21.04 3.15 -15.11
CA ALA A 115 -19.93 2.79 -15.99
C ALA A 115 -18.63 3.44 -15.48
N ILE A 116 -17.59 2.61 -15.36
CA ILE A 116 -16.22 3.03 -15.05
C ILE A 116 -15.84 4.13 -16.06
N PRO A 117 -15.28 5.29 -15.64
CA PRO A 117 -14.77 6.26 -16.58
C PRO A 117 -13.69 5.59 -17.43
N VAL A 118 -13.99 5.46 -18.73
CA VAL A 118 -13.02 5.04 -19.75
C VAL A 118 -11.82 5.98 -19.61
N ALA A 119 -10.63 5.41 -19.39
CA ALA A 119 -9.38 6.15 -19.32
C ALA A 119 -9.30 7.14 -20.49
N PRO A 120 -8.77 8.36 -20.30
CA PRO A 120 -8.64 9.32 -21.39
C PRO A 120 -7.87 8.65 -22.52
N THR A 121 -8.47 8.63 -23.71
CA THR A 121 -7.80 8.18 -24.93
C THR A 121 -6.49 8.96 -25.05
N PRO A 122 -5.33 8.29 -25.21
CA PRO A 122 -4.09 9.01 -25.38
C PRO A 122 -4.23 9.91 -26.61
N PRO A 123 -3.73 11.15 -26.59
CA PRO A 123 -3.77 12.01 -27.75
C PRO A 123 -3.12 11.27 -28.92
N THR A 124 -3.86 11.10 -30.01
CA THR A 124 -3.36 10.62 -31.30
C THR A 124 -2.52 11.73 -31.92
N SER A 125 -1.39 12.06 -31.29
CA SER A 125 -0.34 12.81 -31.97
C SER A 125 0.30 11.87 -32.99
N PRO A 126 0.40 12.25 -34.27
CA PRO A 126 1.26 11.52 -35.20
C PRO A 126 2.64 11.47 -34.58
N PHE A 127 3.21 10.27 -34.53
CA PHE A 127 4.43 9.95 -33.82
C PHE A 127 5.52 10.99 -34.12
N ALA A 128 5.96 11.75 -33.11
CA ALA A 128 7.04 12.71 -33.28
C ALA A 128 8.31 11.97 -33.74
N PRO A 129 9.15 12.57 -34.61
CA PRO A 129 10.39 11.92 -35.00
C PRO A 129 11.21 11.54 -33.77
N PRO A 130 11.96 10.43 -33.83
CA PRO A 130 12.83 9.95 -32.76
C PRO A 130 13.64 11.08 -32.13
N ALA A 131 13.55 11.18 -30.81
CA ALA A 131 14.15 12.26 -30.06
C ALA A 131 15.67 12.22 -30.11
N THR A 132 16.32 13.35 -29.87
CA THR A 132 17.78 13.42 -29.76
C THR A 132 18.17 14.06 -28.45
N ARG A 133 18.98 13.36 -27.65
CA ARG A 133 19.55 13.90 -26.42
C ARG A 133 21.06 13.67 -26.43
N GLY A 134 21.84 14.75 -26.31
CA GLY A 134 23.31 14.67 -26.39
C GLY A 134 23.83 14.11 -27.73
N GLY A 135 23.11 14.31 -28.83
CA GLY A 135 23.47 13.80 -30.16
C GLY A 135 23.12 12.32 -30.40
N VAL A 136 22.58 11.62 -29.40
CA VAL A 136 22.13 10.22 -29.55
C VAL A 136 20.64 10.18 -29.90
N ARG A 137 20.31 9.43 -30.95
CA ARG A 137 18.92 9.21 -31.38
C ARG A 137 18.26 8.19 -30.46
N ILE A 138 17.14 8.57 -29.88
CA ILE A 138 16.32 7.73 -29.03
C ILE A 138 15.22 7.11 -29.89
N PRO A 139 15.10 5.77 -29.96
CA PRO A 139 14.07 5.12 -30.73
C PRO A 139 12.68 5.53 -30.25
N ALA A 140 11.71 5.31 -31.13
CA ALA A 140 10.32 5.45 -30.79
C ALA A 140 9.95 4.55 -29.60
N ALA A 141 9.56 5.13 -28.47
CA ALA A 141 9.24 4.38 -27.25
C ALA A 141 7.99 4.91 -26.54
N THR A 142 7.23 4.00 -25.95
CA THR A 142 6.11 4.26 -25.06
C THR A 142 6.51 3.95 -23.62
N VAL A 143 6.43 4.93 -22.73
CA VAL A 143 6.80 4.79 -21.32
C VAL A 143 5.55 4.85 -20.47
N ALA A 144 5.32 3.82 -19.66
CA ALA A 144 4.32 3.89 -18.61
C ALA A 144 4.95 4.48 -17.33
N ILE A 145 4.40 5.58 -16.84
CA ILE A 145 4.78 6.18 -15.57
C ILE A 145 3.65 5.94 -14.57
N ASP A 146 4.00 5.34 -13.44
CA ASP A 146 3.06 5.00 -12.38
C ASP A 146 3.35 5.81 -11.11
N PRO A 147 2.65 6.93 -10.88
CA PRO A 147 2.67 7.56 -9.57
C PRO A 147 2.03 6.62 -8.54
N GLY A 148 2.82 6.13 -7.59
CA GLY A 148 2.37 5.20 -6.56
C GLY A 148 1.16 5.71 -5.76
N HIS A 149 0.35 4.79 -5.22
CA HIS A 149 -0.82 5.11 -4.38
C HIS A 149 -1.88 5.98 -5.08
N GLY A 150 -2.80 6.61 -4.35
CA GLY A 150 -3.81 7.51 -4.90
C GLY A 150 -5.23 7.23 -4.40
N GLY A 151 -6.05 8.28 -4.38
CA GLY A 151 -7.39 8.23 -3.83
C GLY A 151 -7.37 7.91 -2.34
N TRP A 152 -7.98 6.79 -1.95
CA TRP A 152 -8.07 6.38 -0.54
C TRP A 152 -6.76 5.80 0.01
N ASP A 153 -5.83 5.38 -0.85
CA ASP A 153 -4.51 4.92 -0.45
C ASP A 153 -3.56 6.13 -0.40
N SER A 154 -3.20 6.58 0.79
CA SER A 154 -2.28 7.70 0.98
C SER A 154 -0.82 7.32 0.69
N GLY A 155 -0.51 6.03 0.70
CA GLY A 155 0.84 5.56 0.98
C GLY A 155 1.31 6.04 2.35
N ALA A 156 2.63 6.19 2.49
CA ALA A 156 3.21 6.71 3.71
C ALA A 156 2.83 8.18 3.97
N VAL A 157 2.71 8.55 5.24
CA VAL A 157 2.27 9.88 5.68
C VAL A 157 3.36 10.50 6.53
N TYR A 158 3.80 11.69 6.18
CA TYR A 158 4.65 12.49 7.05
C TYR A 158 3.79 13.46 7.86
N GLN A 159 3.91 13.38 9.18
CA GLN A 159 3.29 14.31 10.12
C GLN A 159 4.39 15.20 10.70
N ASN A 160 4.35 16.50 10.39
CA ASN A 160 5.31 17.45 10.93
C ASN A 160 4.95 17.80 12.39
N PRO A 161 5.87 17.69 13.36
CA PRO A 161 5.64 18.13 14.73
C PRO A 161 5.22 19.61 14.87
N GLY A 162 5.64 20.47 13.93
CA GLY A 162 5.27 21.90 13.89
C GLY A 162 4.00 22.23 13.11
N GLY A 163 3.23 21.23 12.69
CA GLY A 163 2.03 21.38 11.87
C GLY A 163 2.28 21.17 10.38
N GLY A 164 1.27 20.65 9.68
CA GLY A 164 1.32 20.26 8.28
C GLY A 164 1.54 18.75 8.09
N THR A 165 0.84 18.19 7.12
CA THR A 165 0.89 16.78 6.75
C THR A 165 1.01 16.71 5.24
N PHE A 166 1.82 15.78 4.73
CA PHE A 166 1.78 15.42 3.32
C PHE A 166 1.94 13.91 3.17
N THR A 167 1.51 13.41 2.03
CA THR A 167 1.38 11.99 1.77
C THR A 167 2.23 11.57 0.57
N GLU A 168 2.66 10.31 0.57
CA GLU A 168 3.43 9.72 -0.51
C GLU A 168 2.70 9.84 -1.84
N LYS A 169 1.37 9.61 -1.87
CA LYS A 169 0.56 9.75 -3.08
C LYS A 169 0.66 11.15 -3.72
N GLU A 170 0.79 12.20 -2.92
CA GLU A 170 0.88 13.59 -3.40
C GLU A 170 2.24 13.83 -4.03
N VAL A 171 3.32 13.43 -3.33
CA VAL A 171 4.69 13.59 -3.83
C VAL A 171 4.91 12.75 -5.08
N ALA A 172 4.48 11.48 -5.08
CA ALA A 172 4.55 10.59 -6.22
C ALA A 172 3.83 11.17 -7.45
N LEU A 173 2.62 11.72 -7.27
CA LEU A 173 1.88 12.39 -8.34
C LEU A 173 2.64 13.60 -8.88
N GLN A 174 3.13 14.45 -7.99
CA GLN A 174 3.86 15.66 -8.35
C GLN A 174 5.14 15.34 -9.13
N VAL A 175 5.91 14.33 -8.75
CA VAL A 175 7.10 13.89 -9.50
C VAL A 175 6.69 13.23 -10.81
N GLY A 176 5.70 12.34 -10.80
CA GLY A 176 5.25 11.65 -12.03
C GLY A 176 4.77 12.59 -13.13
N LEU A 177 4.02 13.65 -12.78
CA LEU A 177 3.58 14.67 -13.75
C LEU A 177 4.76 15.47 -14.33
N ARG A 178 5.81 15.73 -13.52
CA ARG A 178 7.03 16.37 -14.01
C ARG A 178 7.83 15.46 -14.93
N VAL A 179 7.96 14.19 -14.58
CA VAL A 179 8.59 13.17 -15.44
C VAL A 179 7.86 13.08 -16.77
N GLN A 180 6.53 13.03 -16.76
CA GLN A 180 5.71 13.05 -17.98
C GLN A 180 6.05 14.27 -18.85
N LYS A 181 6.05 15.46 -18.27
CA LYS A 181 6.34 16.71 -19.00
C LYS A 181 7.72 16.66 -19.65
N LEU A 182 8.75 16.21 -18.93
CA LEU A 182 10.11 16.10 -19.45
C LEU A 182 10.18 15.10 -20.61
N LEU A 183 9.68 13.88 -20.41
CA LEU A 183 9.73 12.83 -21.44
C LEU A 183 8.92 13.18 -22.69
N VAL A 184 7.77 13.85 -22.55
CA VAL A 184 7.00 14.36 -23.69
C VAL A 184 7.75 15.46 -24.44
N ALA A 185 8.43 16.36 -23.71
CA ALA A 185 9.27 17.39 -24.33
C ALA A 185 10.47 16.76 -25.07
N ASP A 186 10.98 15.63 -24.57
CA ASP A 186 11.94 14.77 -25.25
C ASP A 186 11.29 13.81 -26.26
N GLY A 187 10.06 14.05 -26.74
CA GLY A 187 9.47 13.30 -27.85
C GLY A 187 9.07 11.84 -27.57
N LEU A 188 9.09 11.37 -26.32
CA LEU A 188 8.60 10.03 -25.96
C LEU A 188 7.08 10.05 -25.78
N LYS A 189 6.44 8.92 -26.11
CA LYS A 189 5.03 8.71 -25.77
C LYS A 189 4.95 8.30 -24.29
N VAL A 190 4.20 9.04 -23.49
CA VAL A 190 4.03 8.73 -22.06
C VAL A 190 2.58 8.35 -21.77
N VAL A 191 2.39 7.23 -21.08
CA VAL A 191 1.10 6.82 -20.52
C VAL A 191 1.20 6.86 -19.00
N MET A 192 0.32 7.64 -18.37
CA MET A 192 0.24 7.74 -16.92
C MET A 192 -0.77 6.73 -16.39
N THR A 193 -0.48 6.04 -15.28
CA THR A 193 -1.51 5.23 -14.60
C THR A 193 -2.55 6.11 -13.90
N ARG A 194 -2.14 7.30 -13.43
CA ARG A 194 -3.01 8.38 -12.96
C ARG A 194 -2.39 9.76 -13.17
N THR A 195 -3.23 10.77 -13.37
CA THR A 195 -2.84 12.19 -13.51
C THR A 195 -3.47 13.09 -12.45
N SER A 196 -4.27 12.51 -11.55
CA SER A 196 -4.92 13.18 -10.41
C SER A 196 -4.87 12.27 -9.18
N ASP A 197 -5.35 12.77 -8.05
CA ASP A 197 -5.46 11.99 -6.81
C ASP A 197 -6.69 11.08 -6.85
N VAL A 198 -6.55 9.93 -7.51
CA VAL A 198 -7.60 8.92 -7.68
C VAL A 198 -7.03 7.51 -7.49
N SER A 199 -7.91 6.58 -7.12
CA SER A 199 -7.62 5.15 -7.26
C SER A 199 -7.80 4.77 -8.73
N VAL A 200 -6.76 4.18 -9.32
CA VAL A 200 -6.64 3.87 -10.76
C VAL A 200 -7.71 2.88 -11.21
N GLY A 201 -8.02 1.89 -10.38
CA GLY A 201 -9.02 0.86 -10.72
C GLY A 201 -10.47 1.27 -10.46
N GLY A 202 -10.75 2.54 -10.10
CA GLY A 202 -12.06 2.97 -9.58
C GLY A 202 -12.51 2.14 -8.37
N SER A 203 -11.57 1.48 -7.70
CA SER A 203 -11.86 0.38 -6.80
C SER A 203 -12.36 0.91 -5.45
N PRO A 204 -13.30 0.20 -4.80
CA PRO A 204 -13.73 0.55 -3.45
C PRO A 204 -12.54 0.67 -2.49
N LYS A 205 -12.71 1.47 -1.43
CA LYS A 205 -11.71 1.60 -0.37
C LYS A 205 -11.30 0.21 0.14
N GLY A 206 -9.99 -0.06 0.18
CA GLY A 206 -9.42 -1.33 0.63
C GLY A 206 -9.14 -2.35 -0.47
N ALA A 207 -9.60 -2.15 -1.72
CA ALA A 207 -9.36 -3.07 -2.83
C ALA A 207 -7.99 -2.87 -3.50
N VAL A 208 -6.90 -2.99 -2.73
CA VAL A 208 -5.51 -2.75 -3.19
C VAL A 208 -5.16 -3.57 -4.44
N GLY A 209 -5.53 -4.86 -4.48
CA GLY A 209 -5.17 -5.75 -5.58
C GLY A 209 -5.80 -5.35 -6.92
N ALA A 210 -7.05 -4.87 -6.90
CA ALA A 210 -7.73 -4.40 -8.12
C ALA A 210 -7.11 -3.10 -8.64
N ASP A 211 -6.74 -2.19 -7.73
CA ASP A 211 -6.04 -0.95 -8.08
C ASP A 211 -4.68 -1.22 -8.72
N LEU A 212 -3.87 -2.08 -8.09
CA LEU A 212 -2.56 -2.47 -8.61
C LEU A 212 -2.66 -3.20 -9.95
N GLN A 213 -3.69 -4.04 -10.13
CA GLN A 213 -3.93 -4.69 -11.41
C GLN A 213 -4.32 -3.70 -12.52
N ALA A 214 -5.13 -2.69 -12.22
CA ALA A 214 -5.53 -1.67 -13.20
C ALA A 214 -4.31 -0.86 -13.70
N ARG A 215 -3.33 -0.58 -12.84
CA ARG A 215 -2.06 0.07 -13.23
C ARG A 215 -1.29 -0.75 -14.27
N ILE A 216 -1.19 -2.05 -14.05
CA ILE A 216 -0.56 -2.98 -14.99
C ILE A 216 -1.35 -3.05 -16.29
N ASP A 217 -2.68 -3.12 -16.20
CA ASP A 217 -3.56 -3.20 -17.37
C ASP A 217 -3.44 -1.96 -18.27
N ILE A 218 -3.31 -0.76 -17.69
CA ILE A 218 -3.04 0.48 -18.44
C ILE A 218 -1.71 0.39 -19.20
N ALA A 219 -0.63 -0.02 -18.54
CA ALA A 219 0.69 -0.16 -19.16
C ALA A 219 0.68 -1.23 -20.28
N ASN A 220 0.02 -2.36 -20.04
CA ASN A 220 -0.15 -3.44 -21.01
C ASN A 220 -0.99 -3.00 -22.22
N ALA A 221 -2.12 -2.30 -22.00
CA ALA A 221 -2.99 -1.83 -23.07
C ALA A 221 -2.30 -0.78 -23.96
N ALA A 222 -1.39 0.00 -23.39
CA ALA A 222 -0.57 0.96 -24.11
C ALA A 222 0.55 0.31 -24.95
N ASN A 223 0.81 -0.99 -24.77
CA ASN A 223 2.02 -1.66 -25.24
C ASN A 223 3.28 -0.90 -24.82
N ALA A 224 3.35 -0.47 -23.55
CA ALA A 224 4.51 0.26 -23.04
C ALA A 224 5.79 -0.58 -23.15
N ASP A 225 6.90 0.06 -23.49
CA ASP A 225 8.24 -0.55 -23.58
C ASP A 225 8.91 -0.68 -22.21
N VAL A 226 8.55 0.18 -21.26
CA VAL A 226 8.93 0.10 -19.85
C VAL A 226 7.81 0.64 -18.95
N LEU A 227 7.77 0.14 -17.71
CA LEU A 227 6.94 0.65 -16.62
C LEU A 227 7.83 1.15 -15.47
N VAL A 228 7.74 2.44 -15.15
CA VAL A 228 8.49 3.05 -14.03
C VAL A 228 7.49 3.55 -13.00
N SER A 229 7.49 2.91 -11.83
CA SER A 229 6.68 3.30 -10.69
C SER A 229 7.47 4.17 -9.73
N ILE A 230 6.88 5.27 -9.28
CA ILE A 230 7.51 6.31 -8.47
C ILE A 230 6.91 6.26 -7.08
N HIS A 231 7.75 5.98 -6.09
CA HIS A 231 7.40 5.80 -4.68
C HIS A 231 8.39 6.52 -3.76
N PHE A 232 8.00 6.64 -2.49
CA PHE A 232 8.85 7.15 -1.42
C PHE A 232 8.74 6.25 -0.21
N ASN A 233 9.91 5.84 0.27
CA ASN A 233 10.02 4.83 1.30
C ASN A 233 9.54 5.37 2.66
N SER A 234 9.32 4.47 3.59
CA SER A 234 9.00 4.80 4.97
C SER A 234 9.46 3.68 5.88
N SER A 235 9.93 4.04 7.06
CA SER A 235 10.25 3.09 8.11
C SER A 235 9.87 3.62 9.48
N GLY A 236 9.80 2.72 10.47
CA GLY A 236 9.60 3.11 11.86
C GLY A 236 10.79 3.88 12.46
N SER A 237 11.94 3.91 11.78
CA SER A 237 13.11 4.69 12.21
C SER A 237 13.21 5.99 11.42
N PRO A 238 13.07 7.17 12.07
CA PRO A 238 13.12 8.46 11.38
C PRO A 238 14.52 8.82 10.86
N THR A 239 15.54 7.99 11.14
CA THR A 239 16.90 8.15 10.61
C THR A 239 17.17 7.31 9.37
N SER A 240 16.24 6.43 8.98
CA SER A 240 16.35 5.71 7.70
C SER A 240 16.29 6.70 6.56
N GLN A 241 17.21 6.58 5.59
CA GLN A 241 17.32 7.54 4.50
C GLN A 241 17.92 6.87 3.27
N GLY A 242 17.82 7.56 2.14
CA GLY A 242 18.46 7.23 0.89
C GLY A 242 17.53 6.67 -0.19
N THR A 243 18.12 6.51 -1.36
CA THR A 243 17.45 6.07 -2.59
C THR A 243 17.72 4.59 -2.85
N GLU A 244 16.68 3.82 -3.15
CA GLU A 244 16.78 2.46 -3.69
C GLU A 244 15.91 2.29 -4.94
N THR A 245 16.21 1.27 -5.74
CA THR A 245 15.34 0.89 -6.86
C THR A 245 15.14 -0.61 -6.87
N LEU A 246 13.87 -1.00 -6.96
CA LEU A 246 13.42 -2.38 -6.87
C LEU A 246 13.07 -2.90 -8.25
N TYR A 247 13.41 -4.15 -8.51
CA TYR A 247 13.04 -4.87 -9.71
C TYR A 247 12.72 -6.33 -9.40
N ASN A 248 12.04 -7.02 -10.30
CA ASN A 248 11.81 -8.46 -10.14
C ASN A 248 12.77 -9.26 -11.03
N ALA A 249 13.59 -10.12 -10.40
CA ALA A 249 14.58 -10.96 -11.09
C ALA A 249 13.97 -12.25 -11.69
N ASN A 250 12.74 -12.58 -11.32
CA ASN A 250 11.97 -13.75 -11.77
C ASN A 250 11.01 -13.39 -12.91
N ARG A 251 11.50 -12.62 -13.90
CA ARG A 251 10.76 -12.25 -15.11
C ARG A 251 11.55 -12.69 -16.35
N PRO A 252 10.88 -13.00 -17.49
CA PRO A 252 11.59 -13.32 -18.74
C PRO A 252 12.55 -12.23 -19.23
N PHE A 253 12.30 -10.99 -18.82
CA PHE A 253 13.08 -9.79 -19.14
C PHE A 253 13.85 -9.25 -17.92
N SER A 254 14.31 -10.13 -17.04
CA SER A 254 15.00 -9.77 -15.79
C SER A 254 16.28 -8.94 -16.00
N ALA A 255 17.04 -9.21 -17.07
CA ALA A 255 18.23 -8.42 -17.40
C ALA A 255 17.87 -6.98 -17.79
N GLN A 256 16.75 -6.80 -18.50
CA GLN A 256 16.21 -5.48 -18.84
C GLN A 256 15.68 -4.76 -17.60
N ASN A 257 14.97 -5.47 -16.71
CA ASN A 257 14.53 -4.96 -15.41
C ASN A 257 15.72 -4.43 -14.58
N GLN A 258 16.76 -5.24 -14.44
CA GLN A 258 17.95 -4.90 -13.68
C GLN A 258 18.65 -3.68 -14.28
N ARG A 259 18.80 -3.63 -15.61
CA ARG A 259 19.40 -2.48 -16.31
C ARG A 259 18.58 -1.21 -16.08
N LEU A 260 17.25 -1.28 -16.23
CA LEU A 260 16.37 -0.15 -15.97
C LEU A 260 16.52 0.33 -14.52
N ALA A 261 16.57 -0.59 -13.56
CA ALA A 261 16.74 -0.25 -12.15
C ALA A 261 18.09 0.41 -11.85
N GLN A 262 19.17 -0.08 -12.49
CA GLN A 262 20.50 0.54 -12.39
C GLN A 262 20.51 1.96 -12.96
N ASN A 263 19.88 2.16 -14.12
CA ASN A 263 19.74 3.50 -14.71
C ASN A 263 18.97 4.43 -13.77
N VAL A 264 17.80 4.02 -13.26
CA VAL A 264 16.99 4.83 -12.35
C VAL A 264 17.76 5.18 -11.08
N ASN A 265 18.36 4.19 -10.41
CA ASN A 265 19.09 4.41 -9.16
C ASN A 265 20.28 5.36 -9.36
N SER A 266 21.09 5.13 -10.41
CA SER A 266 22.28 5.95 -10.67
C SER A 266 21.94 7.37 -11.13
N ALA A 267 20.93 7.55 -11.99
CA ALA A 267 20.54 8.87 -12.48
C ALA A 267 19.85 9.72 -11.40
N LEU A 268 19.05 9.13 -10.51
CA LEU A 268 18.51 9.84 -9.34
C LEU A 268 19.64 10.41 -8.46
N LEU A 269 20.62 9.58 -8.13
CA LEU A 269 21.79 9.99 -7.34
C LEU A 269 22.63 11.04 -8.06
N ALA A 270 22.84 10.89 -9.37
CA ALA A 270 23.58 11.87 -10.16
C ALA A 270 22.86 13.22 -10.24
N SER A 271 21.54 13.21 -10.46
CA SER A 271 20.71 14.42 -10.52
C SER A 271 20.73 15.17 -9.18
N MET A 272 20.50 14.46 -8.07
CA MET A 272 20.58 15.06 -6.73
C MET A 272 21.96 15.65 -6.46
N ARG A 273 23.03 14.90 -6.76
CA ARG A 273 24.41 15.38 -6.58
C ARG A 273 24.70 16.63 -7.42
N ALA A 274 24.23 16.67 -8.67
CA ALA A 274 24.42 17.82 -9.56
C ALA A 274 23.69 19.08 -9.03
N ALA A 275 22.54 18.90 -8.38
CA ALA A 275 21.78 19.96 -7.72
C ALA A 275 22.28 20.30 -6.29
N GLY A 276 23.38 19.67 -5.83
CA GLY A 276 23.98 19.96 -4.52
C GLY A 276 23.36 19.19 -3.34
N TYR A 277 22.51 18.21 -3.60
CA TYR A 277 21.91 17.35 -2.57
C TYR A 277 22.68 16.03 -2.42
N ALA A 278 22.84 15.59 -1.18
CA ALA A 278 23.39 14.27 -0.88
C ALA A 278 22.25 13.31 -0.51
N SER A 279 22.24 12.13 -1.13
CA SER A 279 21.37 11.01 -0.76
C SER A 279 22.22 9.76 -0.56
N GLN A 280 21.86 8.94 0.42
CA GLN A 280 22.50 7.65 0.62
C GLN A 280 22.10 6.70 -0.52
N ASN A 281 23.09 6.11 -1.20
CA ASN A 281 22.82 5.05 -2.17
C ASN A 281 22.52 3.74 -1.44
N ARG A 282 21.27 3.29 -1.48
CA ARG A 282 20.84 1.99 -0.93
C ARG A 282 20.83 0.89 -1.97
N GLY A 283 21.10 1.24 -3.23
CA GLY A 283 21.35 0.33 -4.34
C GLY A 283 20.11 -0.23 -5.01
N VAL A 284 20.38 -1.06 -6.02
CA VAL A 284 19.38 -1.81 -6.75
C VAL A 284 19.14 -3.14 -6.03
N LYS A 285 17.86 -3.47 -5.79
CA LYS A 285 17.45 -4.66 -5.04
C LYS A 285 16.41 -5.45 -5.82
N THR A 286 16.41 -6.76 -5.64
CA THR A 286 15.26 -7.55 -6.08
C THR A 286 14.11 -7.36 -5.11
N ASP A 287 12.86 -7.40 -5.56
CA ASP A 287 11.70 -7.36 -4.69
C ASP A 287 11.75 -8.45 -3.61
N GLN A 288 12.20 -9.66 -3.97
CA GLN A 288 12.37 -10.75 -3.00
C GLN A 288 13.39 -10.44 -1.90
N SER A 289 14.47 -9.69 -2.21
CA SER A 289 15.52 -9.37 -1.25
C SER A 289 15.10 -8.36 -0.17
N THR A 290 13.95 -7.70 -0.35
CA THR A 290 13.44 -6.73 0.63
C THR A 290 12.87 -7.38 1.89
N GLY A 291 12.60 -8.69 1.87
CA GLY A 291 11.87 -9.38 2.93
C GLY A 291 10.37 -9.04 2.99
N ARG A 292 9.87 -8.19 2.08
CA ARG A 292 8.46 -7.75 2.01
C ARG A 292 7.62 -8.63 1.06
N GLY A 293 8.22 -9.67 0.49
CA GLY A 293 7.61 -10.49 -0.55
C GLY A 293 7.68 -9.84 -1.93
N GLN A 294 6.89 -10.35 -2.87
CA GLN A 294 6.83 -9.81 -4.22
C GLN A 294 5.90 -8.60 -4.28
N PHE A 295 6.37 -7.49 -4.86
CA PHE A 295 5.50 -6.34 -5.10
C PHE A 295 4.58 -6.64 -6.29
N TYR A 296 3.27 -6.46 -6.11
CA TYR A 296 2.26 -6.86 -7.10
C TYR A 296 2.55 -6.30 -8.50
N LEU A 297 2.96 -5.03 -8.58
CA LEU A 297 3.29 -4.35 -9.84
C LEU A 297 4.46 -5.00 -10.61
N LEU A 298 5.41 -5.58 -9.87
CA LEU A 298 6.60 -6.26 -10.43
C LEU A 298 6.42 -7.77 -10.55
N SER A 299 5.39 -8.32 -9.88
CA SER A 299 5.23 -9.74 -9.67
C SER A 299 4.78 -10.48 -10.94
N SER A 300 5.27 -11.71 -11.09
CA SER A 300 4.75 -12.68 -12.04
C SER A 300 3.43 -13.33 -11.59
N GLY A 301 3.01 -13.13 -10.33
CA GLY A 301 1.83 -13.73 -9.70
C GLY A 301 0.55 -12.92 -9.83
N SER A 302 0.58 -11.75 -10.47
CA SER A 302 -0.62 -11.03 -10.89
C SER A 302 -1.41 -11.86 -11.92
N THR A 303 -2.74 -11.72 -11.95
CA THR A 303 -3.59 -12.42 -12.95
C THR A 303 -3.23 -12.00 -14.38
N ARG A 304 -2.76 -10.76 -14.56
CA ARG A 304 -2.28 -10.22 -15.84
C ARG A 304 -0.99 -9.45 -15.57
N PRO A 305 0.17 -10.12 -15.50
CA PRO A 305 1.42 -9.46 -15.14
C PRO A 305 1.88 -8.48 -16.23
N SER A 306 2.79 -7.57 -15.88
CA SER A 306 3.38 -6.61 -16.81
C SER A 306 4.08 -7.33 -17.97
N ARG A 307 3.88 -6.86 -19.20
CA ARG A 307 4.47 -7.46 -20.42
C ARG A 307 5.78 -6.80 -20.83
N MET A 308 6.24 -5.84 -20.04
CA MET A 308 7.42 -5.03 -20.28
C MET A 308 8.31 -4.95 -19.03
N PRO A 309 9.58 -4.57 -19.19
CA PRO A 309 10.45 -4.29 -18.06
C PRO A 309 9.85 -3.27 -17.09
N ALA A 310 9.91 -3.57 -15.79
CA ALA A 310 9.27 -2.78 -14.75
C ALA A 310 10.17 -2.57 -13.54
N VAL A 311 10.11 -1.38 -12.94
CA VAL A 311 10.84 -1.02 -11.71
C VAL A 311 9.97 -0.17 -10.77
N ILE A 312 10.28 -0.24 -9.48
CA ILE A 312 9.78 0.70 -8.47
C ILE A 312 10.98 1.51 -7.98
N GLY A 313 10.96 2.83 -8.21
CA GLY A 313 11.94 3.75 -7.66
C GLY A 313 11.46 4.29 -6.31
N GLU A 314 12.24 4.05 -5.27
CA GLU A 314 12.02 4.56 -3.92
C GLU A 314 12.96 5.77 -3.75
N GLY A 315 12.44 6.96 -4.05
CA GLY A 315 13.27 8.16 -4.24
C GLY A 315 14.05 8.56 -3.00
N LEU A 316 13.35 8.61 -1.86
CA LEU A 316 13.84 8.94 -0.51
C LEU A 316 12.87 8.36 0.54
N PHE A 317 13.13 8.56 1.82
CA PHE A 317 12.23 8.21 2.92
C PHE A 317 11.37 9.39 3.35
N ILE A 318 10.05 9.28 3.17
CA ILE A 318 9.09 10.27 3.67
C ILE A 318 9.11 10.36 5.20
N SER A 319 9.47 9.27 5.88
CA SER A 319 9.53 9.19 7.35
C SER A 319 10.75 9.89 7.94
N ASN A 320 11.72 10.26 7.12
CA ASN A 320 12.92 10.97 7.54
C ASN A 320 12.69 12.48 7.49
N PRO A 321 12.80 13.23 8.62
CA PRO A 321 12.51 14.66 8.63
C PRO A 321 13.36 15.49 7.66
N THR A 322 14.62 15.13 7.45
CA THR A 322 15.53 15.83 6.53
C THR A 322 15.10 15.62 5.08
N GLU A 323 14.83 14.38 4.69
CA GLU A 323 14.37 14.05 3.33
C GLU A 323 12.94 14.55 3.10
N ALA A 324 12.05 14.46 4.08
CA ALA A 324 10.70 15.01 4.03
C ALA A 324 10.69 16.52 3.78
N ALA A 325 11.64 17.26 4.35
CA ALA A 325 11.79 18.69 4.08
C ALA A 325 12.15 18.97 2.61
N LEU A 326 12.96 18.10 1.99
CA LEU A 326 13.27 18.16 0.55
C LEU A 326 12.05 17.82 -0.31
N LEU A 327 11.26 16.80 0.07
CA LEU A 327 10.06 16.37 -0.69
C LEU A 327 8.93 17.42 -0.72
N LYS A 328 9.04 18.49 0.07
CA LYS A 328 8.14 19.65 0.01
C LYS A 328 8.61 20.75 -0.93
N GLN A 329 9.86 20.71 -1.39
CA GLN A 329 10.49 21.74 -2.19
C GLN A 329 10.23 21.48 -3.69
N PRO A 330 9.51 22.36 -4.41
CA PRO A 330 9.25 22.19 -5.84
C PRO A 330 10.53 21.93 -6.67
N GLU A 331 11.60 22.64 -6.38
CA GLU A 331 12.93 22.53 -7.01
C GLU A 331 13.57 21.16 -6.80
N PHE A 332 13.35 20.55 -5.63
CA PHE A 332 13.83 19.20 -5.37
C PHE A 332 12.99 18.15 -6.10
N LEU A 333 11.68 18.36 -6.23
CA LEU A 333 10.81 17.49 -7.03
C LEU A 333 11.18 17.54 -8.52
N ASP A 334 11.59 18.71 -9.03
CA ASP A 334 12.15 18.85 -10.37
C ASP A 334 13.47 18.08 -10.52
N THR A 335 14.32 18.09 -9.49
CA THR A 335 15.57 17.31 -9.44
C THR A 335 15.31 15.80 -9.52
N LEU A 336 14.33 15.29 -8.77
CA LEU A 336 13.93 13.88 -8.85
C LEU A 336 13.36 13.54 -10.24
N ALA A 337 12.50 14.41 -10.77
CA ALA A 337 11.91 14.20 -12.09
C ALA A 337 12.96 14.16 -13.20
N GLN A 338 13.97 15.04 -13.14
CA GLN A 338 15.10 15.02 -14.07
C GLN A 338 15.87 13.70 -13.99
N GLY A 339 16.14 13.19 -12.78
CA GLY A 339 16.83 11.91 -12.60
C GLY A 339 16.07 10.73 -13.21
N TYR A 340 14.74 10.66 -13.04
CA TYR A 340 13.91 9.66 -13.71
C TYR A 340 13.92 9.82 -15.24
N ALA A 341 13.78 11.05 -15.75
CA ALA A 341 13.79 11.29 -17.19
C ALA A 341 15.14 10.88 -17.81
N ASP A 342 16.25 11.24 -17.17
CA ASP A 342 17.61 10.86 -17.60
C ASP A 342 17.82 9.35 -17.61
N ALA A 343 17.34 8.64 -16.58
CA ALA A 343 17.41 7.18 -16.53
C ALA A 343 16.69 6.50 -17.70
N ILE A 344 15.48 6.98 -18.00
CA ILE A 344 14.61 6.44 -19.04
C ILE A 344 15.21 6.73 -20.42
N MET A 345 15.70 7.95 -20.64
CA MET A 345 16.37 8.31 -21.89
C MET A 345 17.64 7.49 -22.09
N ALA A 346 18.47 7.33 -21.05
CA ALA A 346 19.66 6.49 -21.10
C ALA A 346 19.34 5.01 -21.34
N TYR A 347 18.16 4.53 -20.93
CA TYR A 347 17.73 3.15 -21.18
C TYR A 347 17.46 2.90 -22.67
N PHE A 348 16.95 3.90 -23.40
CA PHE A 348 16.61 3.79 -24.81
C PHE A 348 17.71 4.27 -25.78
N ALA A 349 18.73 5.01 -25.32
CA ALA A 349 19.78 5.65 -26.12
C ALA A 349 20.79 4.68 -26.80
N ARG A 350 20.32 3.62 -27.45
CA ARG A 350 21.15 2.61 -28.13
C ARG A 350 20.90 2.55 -29.61
#